data_AF-A0A919JYN1-F1
#
_entry.id   AF-A0A919JYN1-F1
#
_cell.length_a   1.000
_cell.length_b   1.000
_cell.length_c   1.000
_cell.angle_alpha   90.00
_cell.angle_beta   90.00
_cell.angle_gamma   90.00
#
_symmetry.space_group_name_H-M   'P 1'
#
loop_
_entity.id
_entity.type
_entity.pdbx_description
1 polymer ?
#
loop_
_entity_poly.entity_id
_entity_poly.type
_entity_poly.pdbx_seq_one_letter_code
_entity_poly.pdbx_strand_id
1 'polypeptide(L)'
;MEATHGSAHIAAYDRVKQAVRSETEPPHALRQAILSCRSGGVVSVIGVYGGLLDKFSAGAWMNRALTLRTGQCHVQRYMKPLLQRIERGEIDPTRIITHTLPLDEAEHGFEVFKNKQDNCEKVVLKP
;
A
#
# COMPACT_ATOMS: atom_id res chain seq x y z
N MET A 1 23.55 8.35 -4.45
CA MET A 1 22.82 8.41 -3.16
C MET A 1 22.47 9.87 -2.93
N GLU A 2 21.37 10.33 -3.53
CA GLU A 2 20.73 11.61 -3.19
C GLU A 2 19.23 11.34 -3.26
N ALA A 3 18.65 11.03 -2.10
CA ALA A 3 17.20 10.97 -1.97
C ALA A 3 16.70 12.41 -2.01
N THR A 4 16.13 12.81 -3.14
CA THR A 4 15.37 14.06 -3.25
C THR A 4 14.19 13.97 -2.29
N HIS A 5 14.39 14.49 -1.08
CA HIS A 5 13.30 14.84 -0.18
C HIS A 5 12.35 15.72 -0.98
N GLY A 6 11.17 15.19 -1.35
CA GLY A 6 10.11 16.00 -1.91
C GLY A 6 9.93 17.21 -1.00
N SER A 7 10.07 18.42 -1.55
CA SER A 7 10.17 19.67 -0.80
C SER A 7 9.25 19.67 0.42
N ALA A 8 9.77 19.95 1.61
CA ALA A 8 9.06 19.84 2.88
C ALA A 8 7.67 20.52 2.87
N HIS A 9 7.52 21.58 2.09
CA HIS A 9 6.28 22.30 1.86
C HIS A 9 5.16 21.46 1.21
N ILE A 10 5.50 20.59 0.25
CA ILE A 10 4.53 19.69 -0.40
C ILE A 10 4.08 18.60 0.56
N ALA A 11 5.00 18.02 1.35
CA ALA A 11 4.65 17.02 2.35
C ALA A 11 3.77 17.61 3.48
N ALA A 12 4.06 18.84 3.90
CA ALA A 12 3.22 19.56 4.87
C ALA A 12 1.82 19.84 4.31
N TYR A 13 1.72 20.26 3.04
CA TYR A 13 0.44 20.50 2.36
C TYR A 13 -0.43 19.24 2.28
N ASP A 14 0.14 18.12 1.84
CA ASP A 14 -0.56 16.83 1.79
C ASP A 14 -1.05 16.41 3.18
N ARG A 15 -0.21 16.58 4.21
CA ARG A 15 -0.56 16.22 5.59
C ARG A 15 -1.73 17.07 6.11
N VAL A 16 -1.74 18.36 5.79
CA VAL A 16 -2.86 19.26 6.12
C VAL A 16 -4.13 18.81 5.41
N LYS A 17 -4.07 18.49 4.11
CA LYS A 17 -5.21 18.00 3.33
C LYS A 17 -5.77 16.66 3.81
N GLN A 18 -4.89 15.73 4.18
CA GLN A 18 -5.27 14.47 4.80
C GLN A 18 -5.92 14.69 6.17
N ALA A 19 -5.38 15.60 6.98
CA ALA A 19 -5.92 15.92 8.30
C ALA A 19 -7.33 16.52 8.22
N VAL A 20 -7.62 17.35 7.20
CA VAL A 20 -8.96 17.90 6.95
C VAL A 20 -9.87 16.97 6.14
N ARG A 21 -9.46 15.71 5.91
CA ARG A 21 -10.18 14.68 5.13
C ARG A 21 -10.55 15.11 3.71
N SER A 22 -9.85 16.10 3.15
CA SER A 22 -10.07 16.54 1.76
C SER A 22 -9.39 15.60 0.76
N GLU A 23 -8.44 14.79 1.20
CA GLU A 23 -7.80 13.71 0.43
C GLU A 23 -7.75 12.44 1.28
N THR A 24 -8.29 11.34 0.76
CA THR A 24 -8.40 10.05 1.46
C THR A 24 -7.11 9.23 1.45
N GLU A 25 -6.21 9.43 0.49
CA GLU A 25 -4.99 8.63 0.33
C GLU A 25 -3.73 9.49 0.21
N PRO A 26 -2.57 9.00 0.65
CA PRO A 26 -1.31 9.74 0.56
C PRO A 26 -0.80 9.83 -0.90
N PRO A 27 -0.94 10.98 -1.59
CA PRO A 27 -0.55 11.09 -2.98
C PRO A 27 0.98 11.16 -3.14
N HIS A 28 1.71 11.45 -2.06
CA HIS A 28 3.18 11.54 -2.06
C HIS A 28 3.86 10.23 -2.45
N ALA A 29 3.35 9.06 -2.02
CA ALA A 29 3.99 7.78 -2.28
C ALA A 29 4.00 7.46 -3.79
N LEU A 30 2.86 7.67 -4.47
CA LEU A 30 2.76 7.49 -5.92
C LEU A 30 3.64 8.49 -6.68
N ARG A 31 3.68 9.75 -6.24
CA ARG A 31 4.56 10.77 -6.85
C ARG A 31 6.03 10.40 -6.70
N GLN A 32 6.46 9.95 -5.53
CA GLN A 32 7.82 9.49 -5.31
C GLN A 32 8.13 8.27 -6.19
N ALA A 33 7.24 7.28 -6.27
CA ALA A 33 7.42 6.13 -7.16
C ALA A 33 7.59 6.54 -8.62
N ILE A 34 6.80 7.51 -9.11
CA ILE A 34 6.96 8.08 -10.46
C ILE A 34 8.32 8.74 -10.57
N LEU A 35 8.67 9.65 -9.67
CA LEU A 35 9.92 10.44 -9.74
C LEU A 35 11.18 9.57 -9.63
N SER A 36 11.16 8.51 -8.84
CA SER A 36 12.28 7.58 -8.66
C SER A 36 12.38 6.49 -9.74
N CYS A 37 11.37 6.31 -10.58
CA CYS A 37 11.40 5.33 -11.66
C CYS A 37 12.37 5.76 -12.77
N ARG A 38 13.20 4.82 -13.26
CA ARG A 38 14.06 5.05 -14.43
C ARG A 38 13.22 5.32 -15.68
N SER A 39 13.74 6.10 -16.63
CA SER A 39 13.07 6.32 -17.92
C SER A 39 12.79 5.01 -18.66
N GLY A 40 11.62 4.89 -19.28
CA GLY A 40 11.10 3.66 -19.88
C GLY A 40 10.65 2.60 -18.86
N GLY A 41 10.64 2.92 -17.56
CA GLY A 41 10.29 1.99 -16.50
C GLY A 41 8.79 1.77 -16.30
N VAL A 42 8.46 0.89 -15.35
CA VAL A 42 7.07 0.57 -14.98
C VAL A 42 6.83 0.97 -13.52
N VAL A 43 5.74 1.71 -13.28
CA VAL A 43 5.21 1.99 -11.94
C VAL A 43 3.96 1.15 -11.74
N SER A 44 3.99 0.23 -10.78
CA SER A 44 2.86 -0.64 -10.45
C SER A 44 2.13 -0.14 -9.21
N VAL A 45 0.83 0.13 -9.33
CA VAL A 45 0.00 0.68 -8.26
C VAL A 45 -0.95 -0.40 -7.75
N ILE A 46 -0.74 -0.84 -6.51
CA ILE A 46 -1.56 -1.85 -5.81
C ILE A 46 -2.36 -1.26 -4.64
N GLY A 47 -2.27 0.06 -4.41
CA GLY A 47 -3.08 0.77 -3.43
C GLY A 47 -4.47 1.08 -3.96
N VAL A 48 -5.46 1.12 -3.08
CA VAL A 48 -6.81 1.60 -3.40
C VAL A 48 -6.75 3.12 -3.49
N TYR A 49 -7.21 3.68 -4.62
CA TYR A 49 -7.39 5.11 -4.80
C TYR A 49 -8.86 5.45 -5.09
N GLY A 50 -9.59 5.95 -4.09
CA GLY A 50 -11.04 6.18 -4.15
C GLY A 50 -11.47 7.60 -4.53
N GLY A 51 -10.57 8.58 -4.45
CA GLY A 51 -10.83 9.99 -4.72
C GLY A 51 -10.08 10.55 -5.94
N LEU A 52 -10.24 11.86 -6.18
CA LEU A 52 -9.41 12.58 -7.15
C LEU A 52 -8.02 12.80 -6.56
N LEU A 53 -6.99 12.43 -7.32
CA LEU A 53 -5.60 12.61 -6.93
C LEU A 53 -5.09 14.01 -7.32
N ASP A 54 -4.73 14.83 -6.36
CA ASP A 54 -4.10 16.14 -6.62
C ASP A 54 -2.61 16.00 -6.99
N LYS A 55 -2.12 16.95 -7.79
CA LYS A 55 -0.68 17.11 -8.15
C LYS A 55 -0.02 15.85 -8.74
N PHE A 56 -0.77 15.07 -9.51
CA PHE A 56 -0.20 13.93 -10.25
C PHE A 56 0.99 14.37 -11.13
N SER A 57 2.10 13.63 -11.07
CA SER A 57 3.35 13.98 -11.74
C SER A 57 3.33 13.64 -13.24
N ALA A 58 2.33 14.15 -13.96
CA ALA A 58 2.07 13.85 -15.38
C ALA A 58 3.27 14.17 -16.30
N GLY A 59 3.96 15.29 -16.07
CA GLY A 59 5.14 15.66 -16.87
C GLY A 59 6.27 14.65 -16.71
N ALA A 60 6.55 14.22 -15.48
CA ALA A 60 7.59 13.24 -15.19
C ALA A 60 7.22 11.83 -15.67
N TRP A 61 5.92 11.52 -15.75
CA TRP A 61 5.40 10.30 -16.34
C TRP A 61 5.58 10.29 -17.87
N MET A 62 5.09 11.34 -18.54
CA MET A 62 5.10 11.44 -20.00
C MET A 62 6.52 11.59 -20.56
N ASN A 63 7.30 12.55 -20.06
CA ASN A 63 8.63 12.86 -20.61
C ASN A 63 9.65 11.73 -20.42
N ARG A 64 9.44 10.85 -19.45
CA ARG A 64 10.32 9.69 -19.20
C ARG A 64 9.73 8.39 -19.72
N ALA A 65 8.66 8.44 -20.51
CA ALA A 65 8.03 7.29 -21.15
C ALA A 65 7.71 6.14 -20.16
N LEU A 66 7.18 6.46 -18.96
CA LEU A 66 6.89 5.42 -17.97
C LEU A 66 5.57 4.71 -18.27
N THR A 67 5.50 3.42 -17.97
CA THR A 67 4.25 2.65 -18.00
C THR A 67 3.62 2.62 -16.61
N LEU A 68 2.35 3.00 -16.50
CA LEU A 68 1.59 2.83 -15.26
C LEU A 68 0.78 1.53 -15.36
N ARG A 69 0.96 0.61 -14.41
CA ARG A 69 0.14 -0.60 -14.27
C ARG A 69 -0.66 -0.52 -12.99
N THR A 70 -1.96 -0.74 -13.07
CA THR A 70 -2.87 -0.62 -11.94
C THR A 70 -3.85 -1.79 -11.92
N GLY A 71 -4.54 -1.96 -10.79
CA GLY A 71 -5.65 -2.89 -10.69
C GLY A 71 -5.82 -3.43 -9.28
N GLN A 72 -7.01 -3.95 -9.00
CA GLN A 72 -7.24 -4.77 -7.83
C GLN A 72 -6.60 -6.14 -8.03
N CYS A 73 -6.35 -6.85 -6.92
CA CYS A 73 -5.84 -8.21 -7.00
C CYS A 73 -6.82 -9.12 -7.75
N HIS A 74 -6.36 -9.81 -8.79
CA HIS A 74 -7.16 -10.83 -9.49
C HIS A 74 -7.24 -12.12 -8.65
N VAL A 75 -7.95 -12.06 -7.53
CA VAL A 75 -7.98 -13.13 -6.51
C VAL A 75 -8.26 -14.50 -7.13
N GLN A 76 -9.29 -14.61 -7.96
CA GLN A 76 -9.67 -15.89 -8.59
C GLN A 76 -8.58 -16.47 -9.49
N ARG A 77 -7.81 -15.61 -10.19
CA ARG A 77 -6.71 -16.04 -11.04
C ARG A 77 -5.53 -16.59 -10.22
N TYR A 78 -5.27 -16.00 -9.05
CA TYR A 78 -4.09 -16.31 -8.25
C TYR A 78 -4.33 -17.29 -7.11
N MET A 79 -5.59 -17.51 -6.69
CA MET A 79 -5.92 -18.34 -5.52
C MET A 79 -5.33 -19.75 -5.63
N LYS A 80 -5.67 -20.50 -6.69
CA LYS A 80 -5.23 -21.89 -6.86
C LYS A 80 -3.71 -22.02 -7.00
N PRO A 81 -3.02 -21.24 -7.86
CA PRO A 81 -1.56 -21.30 -7.95
C PRO A 81 -0.86 -20.95 -6.64
N LEU A 82 -1.34 -19.95 -5.89
CA LEU A 82 -0.71 -19.56 -4.62
C LEU A 82 -0.91 -20.62 -3.54
N LEU A 83 -2.11 -21.21 -3.43
CA LEU A 83 -2.36 -22.31 -2.49
C LEU A 83 -1.43 -23.50 -2.76
N GLN A 84 -1.28 -23.89 -4.02
CA GLN A 84 -0.38 -24.99 -4.39
C GLN A 84 1.09 -24.70 -4.03
N ARG A 85 1.53 -23.44 -4.10
CA ARG A 85 2.88 -23.04 -3.68
C ARG A 85 3.05 -23.09 -2.16
N ILE A 86 2.00 -22.75 -1.42
CA ILE A 86 1.97 -22.87 0.04
C ILE A 86 2.03 -24.36 0.45
N GLU A 87 1.23 -25.21 -0.17
CA GLU A 87 1.23 -26.67 0.09
C GLU A 87 2.58 -27.32 -0.22
N ARG A 88 3.31 -26.83 -1.23
CA ARG A 88 4.67 -27.27 -1.56
C ARG A 88 5.75 -26.66 -0.66
N GLY A 89 5.39 -25.80 0.30
CA GLY A 89 6.33 -25.13 1.19
C GLY A 89 7.18 -24.04 0.52
N GLU A 90 6.83 -23.60 -0.69
CA GLU A 90 7.55 -22.51 -1.37
C GLU A 90 7.21 -21.13 -0.78
N ILE A 91 6.05 -21.02 -0.12
CA ILE A 91 5.55 -19.80 0.51
C ILE A 91 5.05 -20.16 1.90
N ASP A 92 5.58 -19.50 2.93
CA ASP A 92 5.08 -19.59 4.29
C ASP A 92 4.32 -18.29 4.65
N PRO A 93 2.97 -18.30 4.63
CA PRO A 93 2.16 -17.13 4.97
C PRO A 93 2.07 -16.91 6.48
N THR A 94 2.53 -17.83 7.33
CA THR A 94 2.41 -17.68 8.78
C THR A 94 3.29 -16.56 9.32
N ARG A 95 4.37 -16.21 8.61
CA ARG A 95 5.33 -15.16 8.99
C ARG A 95 4.72 -13.77 9.15
N ILE A 96 3.62 -13.48 8.46
CA ILE A 96 2.93 -12.18 8.55
C ILE A 96 1.90 -12.16 9.70
N ILE A 97 1.56 -13.32 10.28
CA ILE A 97 0.58 -13.43 11.36
C ILE A 97 1.27 -13.02 12.67
N THR A 98 0.96 -11.81 13.13
CA THR A 98 1.50 -11.27 14.39
C THR A 98 0.66 -11.62 15.61
N HIS A 99 -0.65 -11.77 15.43
CA HIS A 99 -1.60 -11.98 16.54
C HIS A 99 -2.61 -13.07 16.16
N THR A 100 -2.90 -13.94 17.12
CA THR A 100 -3.97 -14.95 17.01
C THR A 100 -4.84 -14.85 18.24
N LEU A 101 -6.12 -14.55 18.06
CA LEU A 101 -7.08 -14.30 19.13
C LEU A 101 -8.34 -15.17 18.94
N PRO A 102 -9.09 -15.48 20.00
CA PRO A 102 -10.42 -16.07 19.86
C PRO A 102 -11.41 -15.06 19.26
N LEU A 103 -12.52 -15.55 18.68
CA LEU A 103 -13.48 -14.72 17.95
C LEU A 103 -14.23 -13.71 18.84
N ASP A 104 -14.42 -14.02 20.11
CA ASP A 104 -15.01 -13.13 21.13
C ASP A 104 -14.12 -11.91 21.45
N GLU A 105 -12.81 -11.99 21.19
CA GLU A 105 -11.86 -10.89 21.33
C GLU A 105 -11.67 -10.09 20.02
N ALA A 106 -12.55 -10.23 19.04
CA ALA A 106 -12.44 -9.53 17.75
C ALA A 106 -12.32 -8.01 17.90
N GLU A 107 -13.09 -7.39 18.81
CA GLU A 107 -13.04 -5.95 19.07
C GLU A 107 -11.65 -5.50 19.49
N HIS A 108 -11.03 -6.22 20.44
CA HIS A 108 -9.66 -5.96 20.87
C HIS A 108 -8.68 -6.08 19.69
N GLY A 109 -8.81 -7.12 18.87
CA GLY A 109 -7.99 -7.29 17.66
C GLY A 109 -8.10 -6.10 16.69
N PHE A 110 -9.29 -5.53 16.52
CA PHE A 110 -9.50 -4.32 15.72
C PHE A 110 -8.84 -3.08 16.34
N GLU A 111 -8.92 -2.92 17.66
CA GLU A 111 -8.28 -1.80 18.37
C GLU A 111 -6.76 -1.83 18.22
N VAL A 112 -6.14 -2.98 18.46
CA VAL A 112 -4.69 -3.18 18.32
C VAL A 112 -4.24 -2.86 16.89
N PHE A 113 -4.95 -3.37 15.88
CA PHE A 113 -4.63 -3.10 14.47
C PHE A 113 -4.81 -1.62 14.09
N LYS A 114 -5.94 -1.01 14.48
CA LYS A 114 -6.26 0.40 14.16
C LYS A 114 -5.25 1.37 14.78
N ASN A 115 -4.89 1.13 16.04
CA ASN A 115 -3.97 1.98 16.79
C ASN A 115 -2.50 1.63 16.57
N LYS A 116 -2.20 0.62 15.73
CA LYS A 116 -0.86 0.11 15.43
C LYS A 116 -0.06 -0.24 16.69
N GLN A 117 -0.75 -0.85 17.66
CA GLN A 117 -0.14 -1.31 18.90
C GLN A 117 0.59 -2.64 18.65
N ASP A 118 1.56 -2.94 19.52
CA ASP A 118 2.23 -4.25 19.59
C ASP A 118 2.85 -4.73 18.27
N ASN A 119 3.26 -3.80 17.40
CA ASN A 119 3.76 -4.11 16.06
C ASN A 119 2.80 -5.00 15.26
N CYS A 120 1.48 -4.81 15.44
CA CYS A 120 0.47 -5.63 14.79
C CYS A 120 0.46 -5.42 13.26
N GLU A 121 0.71 -6.50 12.52
CA GLU A 121 0.64 -6.54 11.04
C GLU A 121 -0.62 -7.29 10.56
N LYS A 122 -0.88 -8.47 11.15
CA LYS A 122 -2.03 -9.32 10.82
C LYS A 122 -2.56 -10.01 12.07
N VAL A 123 -3.87 -9.88 12.27
CA VAL A 123 -4.63 -10.62 13.27
C VAL A 123 -5.37 -11.77 12.57
N VAL A 124 -5.33 -12.95 13.16
CA VAL A 124 -6.16 -14.11 12.78
C VAL A 124 -7.09 -14.44 13.94
N LEU A 125 -8.38 -14.51 13.66
CA LEU A 125 -9.40 -14.89 14.64
C LEU A 125 -9.68 -16.39 14.52
N LYS A 126 -9.70 -17.08 15.66
CA LYS A 126 -10.06 -18.50 15.75
C LYS A 126 -11.48 -18.63 16.32
N PRO A 127 -12.34 -19.48 15.73
CA PRO A 127 -13.68 -19.75 16.25
C PRO A 127 -13.66 -20.30 17.68
#